data_AF-A0AAN5CIV4-F1
#
_entry.id   AF-A0AAN5CIV4-F1
#
_cell.length_a   1.000
_cell.length_b   1.000
_cell.length_c   1.000
_cell.angle_alpha   90.00
_cell.angle_beta   90.00
_cell.angle_gamma   90.00
#
_symmetry.space_group_name_H-M   'P 1'
#
loop_
_entity.id
_entity.type
_entity.pdbx_description
1 polymer ?
#
loop_
_entity_poly.entity_id
_entity_poly.type
_entity_poly.pdbx_seq_one_letter_code
_entity_poly.pdbx_strand_id
1 'polypeptide(L)'
;NTRTMLFFNFLNRNITDEFQPLFEIICISEAFFLLVFPAVAIPILQAVWRTTSYHRNIRLHVVVFIIFALIYTLARIIILCHQYF
;
A
#
# COMPACT_ATOMS: atom_id res chain seq x y z
N ASN A 1 -3.94 -10.23 29.68
CA ASN A 1 -4.95 -9.47 28.91
C ASN A 1 -4.34 -8.67 27.75
N THR A 2 -3.32 -9.20 27.06
CA THR A 2 -2.54 -8.51 26.02
C THR A 2 -2.96 -8.87 24.59
N ARG A 3 -3.81 -9.89 24.42
CA ARG A 3 -4.32 -10.31 23.10
C ARG A 3 -5.45 -9.44 22.58
N THR A 4 -6.17 -8.73 23.44
CA THR A 4 -7.24 -7.82 23.06
C THR A 4 -6.73 -6.47 22.52
N MET A 5 -5.55 -6.01 22.96
CA MET A 5 -4.88 -4.83 22.38
C MET A 5 -4.41 -5.04 20.94
N LEU A 6 -4.17 -6.28 20.52
CA LEU A 6 -3.79 -6.57 19.14
C LEU A 6 -4.99 -6.68 18.18
N PHE A 7 -6.21 -6.69 18.72
CA PHE A 7 -7.47 -6.66 17.99
C PHE A 7 -8.16 -5.29 18.15
N PHE A 8 -7.39 -4.20 18.12
CA PHE A 8 -7.99 -2.90 17.84
C PHE A 8 -8.60 -2.99 16.45
N ASN A 9 -9.93 -2.99 16.45
CA ASN A 9 -10.75 -3.09 15.27
C ASN A 9 -10.45 -1.85 14.42
N PHE A 10 -9.60 -1.99 13.39
CA PHE A 10 -9.20 -0.92 12.46
C PHE A 10 -10.38 -0.28 11.70
N LEU A 11 -11.62 -0.72 11.97
CA LEU A 11 -12.87 -0.30 11.34
C LEU A 11 -13.76 0.55 12.25
N ASN A 12 -13.44 0.74 13.54
CA ASN A 12 -14.33 1.48 14.45
C ASN A 12 -13.63 2.66 15.14
N ARG A 13 -13.75 3.84 14.53
CA ARG A 13 -13.23 5.13 15.03
C ARG A 13 -13.78 5.51 16.40
N ASN A 14 -14.97 5.03 16.78
CA ASN A 14 -15.61 5.36 18.06
C ASN A 14 -14.94 4.71 19.30
N ILE A 15 -14.01 3.76 19.12
CA ILE A 15 -13.33 3.08 20.25
C ILE A 15 -11.90 3.62 20.45
N THR A 16 -11.38 4.42 19.52
CA THR A 16 -9.97 4.87 19.48
C THR A 16 -9.74 6.33 19.86
N ASP A 17 -10.71 7.00 20.51
CA ASP A 17 -10.63 8.43 20.86
C ASP A 17 -9.37 8.81 21.68
N GLU A 18 -8.88 7.95 22.57
CA GLU A 18 -7.65 8.23 23.35
C GLU A 18 -6.35 8.09 22.54
N PHE A 19 -6.38 7.42 21.38
CA PHE A 19 -5.21 7.18 20.52
C PHE A 19 -5.32 7.84 19.14
N GLN A 20 -6.32 8.70 18.95
CA GLN A 20 -6.58 9.41 17.71
C GLN A 20 -5.33 10.09 17.09
N PRO A 21 -4.46 10.81 17.82
CA PRO A 21 -3.31 11.46 17.19
C PRO A 21 -2.28 10.46 16.64
N LEU A 22 -2.07 9.32 17.31
CA LEU A 22 -1.15 8.28 16.82
C LEU A 22 -1.73 7.56 15.59
N PHE A 23 -3.04 7.32 15.60
CA PHE A 23 -3.74 6.73 14.46
C PHE A 23 -3.67 7.63 13.22
N GLU A 24 -3.87 8.95 13.39
CA GLU A 24 -3.76 9.93 12.30
C GLU A 24 -2.34 9.98 11.72
N ILE A 25 -1.29 9.94 12.55
CA ILE A 25 0.10 9.88 12.08
C ILE A 25 0.36 8.61 11.24
N ILE A 26 -0.12 7.45 11.71
CA ILE A 26 0.03 6.19 10.97
C ILE A 26 -0.68 6.29 9.63
N CYS A 27 -1.93 6.76 9.60
CA CYS A 27 -2.68 6.91 8.36
C CYS A 27 -2.06 7.92 7.39
N ILE A 28 -1.53 9.05 7.86
CA ILE A 28 -0.83 10.03 7.01
C ILE A 28 0.44 9.41 6.43
N SER A 29 1.22 8.70 7.25
CA SER A 29 2.43 8.03 6.80
C SER A 29 2.12 6.94 5.75
N GLU A 30 1.06 6.17 5.97
CA GLU A 30 0.58 5.16 5.04
C GLU A 30 0.12 5.78 3.72
N ALA A 31 -0.71 6.83 3.76
CA ALA A 31 -1.16 7.56 2.58
C ALA A 31 0.02 8.11 1.76
N PHE A 32 1.06 8.64 2.42
CA PHE A 32 2.27 9.11 1.75
C PHE A 32 2.97 7.98 0.98
N PHE A 33 3.21 6.83 1.60
CA PHE A 33 3.85 5.69 0.91
C PHE A 33 2.97 5.13 -0.21
N LEU A 34 1.65 5.09 -0.03
CA LEU A 34 0.70 4.64 -1.06
C LEU A 34 0.68 5.55 -2.29
N LEU A 35 0.98 6.85 -2.14
CA LEU A 35 1.09 7.80 -3.25
C LEU A 35 2.48 7.77 -3.92
N VAL A 36 3.55 7.63 -3.11
CA VAL A 36 4.93 7.58 -3.63
C VAL A 36 5.20 6.27 -4.38
N PHE A 37 4.64 5.16 -3.94
CA PHE A 37 4.91 3.85 -4.53
C PHE A 37 4.52 3.76 -6.03
N PRO A 38 3.31 4.17 -6.47
CA PRO A 38 2.97 4.22 -7.90
C PRO A 38 3.90 5.13 -8.71
N ALA A 39 4.31 6.28 -8.15
CA ALA A 39 5.20 7.22 -8.82
C ALA A 39 6.58 6.62 -9.12
N VAL A 40 7.04 5.67 -8.30
CA VAL A 40 8.30 4.93 -8.51
C VAL A 40 8.10 3.64 -9.32
N ALA A 41 6.99 2.92 -9.09
CA ALA A 41 6.72 1.65 -9.75
C ALA A 41 6.44 1.79 -11.26
N ILE A 42 5.72 2.84 -11.67
CA ILE A 42 5.41 3.11 -13.09
C ILE A 42 6.68 3.32 -13.95
N PRO A 43 7.65 4.18 -13.58
CA PRO A 43 8.87 4.36 -14.37
C PRO A 43 9.74 3.09 -14.36
N ILE A 44 9.80 2.35 -13.25
CA ILE A 44 10.49 1.05 -13.21
C ILE A 44 9.84 0.06 -14.19
N LEU A 45 8.52 -0.02 -14.22
CA LEU A 45 7.79 -0.88 -15.15
C LEU A 45 8.12 -0.53 -16.61
N GLN A 46 8.16 0.76 -16.94
CA GLN A 46 8.54 1.23 -18.27
C GLN A 46 10.00 0.88 -18.61
N ALA A 47 10.93 1.04 -17.66
CA ALA A 47 12.34 0.70 -17.84
C ALA A 47 12.54 -0.81 -18.04
N VAL A 48 11.86 -1.64 -17.24
CA VAL A 48 11.89 -3.11 -17.34
C VAL A 48 11.34 -3.55 -18.69
N TRP A 49 10.25 -2.95 -19.15
CA TRP A 49 9.65 -3.29 -20.44
C TRP A 49 10.55 -2.94 -21.63
N ARG A 50 11.20 -1.77 -21.60
CA ARG A 50 12.10 -1.29 -22.66
C ARG A 50 13.44 -2.03 -22.70
N THR A 51 13.88 -2.63 -21.60
CA THR A 51 15.16 -3.32 -21.54
C THR A 51 15.09 -4.67 -22.27
N THR A 52 15.95 -4.85 -23.28
CA THR A 52 16.07 -6.09 -24.08
C THR A 52 17.21 -7.01 -23.63
N SER A 53 18.10 -6.56 -22.75
CA SER A 53 19.24 -7.35 -22.27
C SER A 53 18.86 -8.57 -21.42
N TYR A 54 17.66 -8.60 -20.82
CA TYR A 54 17.22 -9.70 -19.97
C TYR A 54 16.39 -10.74 -20.72
N HIS A 55 16.49 -11.99 -20.28
CA HIS A 55 15.64 -13.07 -20.77
C HIS A 55 14.15 -12.72 -20.61
N ARG A 56 13.35 -12.97 -21.64
CA ARG A 56 11.92 -12.62 -21.68
C ARG A 56 11.14 -13.14 -20.47
N ASN A 57 11.46 -14.35 -19.98
CA ASN A 57 10.78 -14.96 -18.84
C ASN A 57 11.04 -14.21 -17.52
N ILE A 58 12.27 -13.72 -17.33
CA ILE A 58 12.64 -12.92 -16.15
C ILE A 58 11.93 -11.57 -16.20
N ARG A 59 11.91 -10.93 -17.38
CA ARG A 59 11.22 -9.66 -17.58
C ARG A 59 9.72 -9.76 -17.27
N LEU A 60 9.06 -10.83 -17.72
CA LEU A 60 7.65 -11.06 -17.45
C LEU A 60 7.37 -11.28 -15.96
N HIS A 61 8.21 -12.02 -15.25
CA HIS A 61 8.06 -12.18 -13.79
C HIS A 61 8.13 -10.85 -13.05
N VAL A 62 9.10 -10.00 -13.39
CA VAL A 62 9.25 -8.67 -12.78
C VAL A 62 8.05 -7.78 -13.10
N VAL A 63 7.57 -7.78 -14.35
CA VAL A 63 6.39 -7.03 -14.78
C VAL A 63 5.14 -7.47 -14.00
N VAL A 64 4.89 -8.77 -13.95
CA VAL A 64 3.74 -9.34 -13.23
C VAL A 64 3.80 -8.99 -11.74
N PHE A 65 4.98 -9.13 -11.12
CA PHE A 65 5.18 -8.76 -9.72
C PHE A 65 4.86 -7.28 -9.45
N ILE A 66 5.34 -6.37 -10.29
CA ILE A 66 5.06 -4.93 -10.17
C ILE A 66 3.57 -4.65 -10.35
N ILE A 67 2.89 -5.32 -11.30
CA ILE A 67 1.44 -5.16 -11.50
C ILE A 67 0.65 -5.62 -10.28
N PHE A 68 0.98 -6.78 -9.70
CA PHE A 68 0.34 -7.25 -8.47
C PHE A 68 0.54 -6.28 -7.31
N ALA A 69 1.75 -5.74 -7.16
CA ALA A 69 2.04 -4.75 -6.13
C ALA A 69 1.21 -3.46 -6.31
N LEU A 70 1.04 -2.97 -7.56
CA LEU A 70 0.20 -1.82 -7.86
C LEU A 70 -1.29 -2.06 -7.55
N ILE A 71 -1.81 -3.26 -7.86
CA ILE A 71 -3.20 -3.64 -7.52
C ILE A 71 -3.39 -3.65 -6.00
N TYR A 72 -2.42 -4.19 -5.25
CA TYR A 72 -2.45 -4.16 -3.80
C TYR A 72 -2.45 -2.72 -3.24
N THR A 73 -1.62 -1.83 -3.79
CA THR A 73 -1.60 -0.41 -3.42
C THR A 73 -2.96 0.24 -3.65
N LEU A 74 -3.60 0.00 -4.79
CA LEU A 74 -4.94 0.52 -5.09
C LEU A 74 -6.01 -0.01 -4.12
N ALA A 75 -5.99 -1.32 -3.84
CA ALA A 75 -6.90 -1.92 -2.87
C ALA A 75 -6.73 -1.29 -1.48
N ARG A 76 -5.47 -1.02 -1.07
CA ARG A 76 -5.17 -0.39 0.21
C ARG A 76 -5.64 1.06 0.27
N ILE A 77 -5.51 1.83 -0.82
CA ILE A 77 -6.07 3.19 -0.93
C ILE A 77 -7.59 3.16 -0.75
N ILE A 78 -8.30 2.21 -1.38
CA ILE A 78 -9.76 2.09 -1.25
C ILE A 78 -10.17 1.82 0.20
N ILE A 79 -9.45 0.91 0.88
CA ILE A 79 -9.69 0.62 2.31
C ILE A 79 -9.45 1.86 3.16
N LEU A 80 -8.36 2.60 2.92
CA LEU A 80 -8.02 3.80 3.66
C LEU A 80 -9.07 4.91 3.46
N CYS A 81 -9.57 5.10 2.23
CA CYS A 81 -10.68 6.01 1.95
C CYS A 81 -11.96 5.60 2.69
N HIS A 82 -12.29 4.30 2.72
CA HIS A 82 -13.46 3.79 3.44
C HIS A 82 -13.34 3.89 4.97
N GLN A 83 -12.12 3.90 5.51
CA GLN A 83 -11.89 4.12 6.94
C GLN A 83 -12.07 5.59 7.35
N TYR A 84 -11.93 6.54 6.40
CA TYR A 84 -12.01 7.98 6.66
C TYR A 84 -13.36 8.61 6.28
N PHE A 85 -14.06 8.07 5.29
CA PHE A 85 -15.39 8.51 4.81
C PHE A 85 -16.46 7.46 5.12
#